data_AF-D9WWZ8-F1
#
_entry.id   AF-D9WWZ8-F1
#
_cell.length_a   1.000
_cell.length_b   1.000
_cell.length_c   1.000
_cell.angle_alpha   90.00
_cell.angle_beta   90.00
_cell.angle_gamma   90.00
#
_symmetry.space_group_name_H-M   'P 1'
#
loop_
_entity.id
_entity.type
_entity.pdbx_description
1 polymer ?
#
loop_
_entity_poly.entity_id
_entity_poly.type
_entity_poly.pdbx_seq_one_letter_code
_entity_poly.pdbx_strand_id
1 'polypeptide(L)'
;MHSIVLNQSKIRIDASLKPKTGFPRPLDWWQRYVPIWVDASEDVLGNIVLKPNGKQANGRVREMTPVVRRREIRAIRKWMDDQVYLDFADAIVEA
;
A
#
# COMPACT_ATOMS: atom_id res chain seq x y z
N MET A 1 -5.11 -11.19 -8.03
CA MET A 1 -4.51 -10.31 -7.02
C MET A 1 -3.09 -10.72 -6.61
N HIS A 2 -2.10 -10.16 -7.32
CA HIS A 2 -0.67 -10.25 -6.95
C HIS A 2 -0.11 -8.92 -6.41
N SER A 3 -0.93 -7.88 -6.41
CA SER A 3 -0.63 -6.52 -5.99
C SER A 3 -1.91 -5.84 -5.51
N ILE A 4 -1.78 -4.73 -4.79
CA ILE A 4 -2.87 -3.79 -4.52
C ILE A 4 -2.58 -2.53 -5.34
N VAL A 5 -3.54 -2.07 -6.14
CA VAL A 5 -3.41 -0.83 -6.92
C VAL A 5 -4.27 0.24 -6.28
N LEU A 6 -3.69 1.42 -6.04
CA LEU A 6 -4.30 2.52 -5.32
C LEU A 6 -4.49 3.73 -6.23
N ASN A 7 -5.74 4.07 -6.47
CA ASN A 7 -6.10 5.37 -7.01
C ASN A 7 -6.05 6.41 -5.89
N GLN A 8 -4.97 7.20 -5.87
CA GLN A 8 -4.72 8.15 -4.81
C GLN A 8 -5.78 9.25 -4.68
N SER A 9 -6.47 9.60 -5.78
CA SER A 9 -7.54 10.61 -5.76
C SER A 9 -8.78 10.20 -4.97
N LYS A 10 -8.92 8.90 -4.68
CA LYS A 10 -10.07 8.35 -3.95
C LYS A 10 -9.75 8.08 -2.47
N ILE A 11 -8.52 8.34 -2.03
CA ILE A 11 -8.13 8.18 -0.62
C ILE A 11 -8.78 9.30 0.18
N ARG A 12 -9.55 8.93 1.20
CA ARG A 12 -10.21 9.88 2.08
C ARG A 12 -9.37 10.06 3.35
N ILE A 13 -9.28 11.29 3.83
CA ILE A 13 -8.64 11.63 5.10
C ILE A 13 -9.75 11.99 6.09
N ASP A 14 -9.65 11.51 7.31
CA ASP A 14 -10.55 11.93 8.39
C ASP A 14 -10.54 13.46 8.55
N ALA A 15 -11.71 14.09 8.42
CA ALA A 15 -11.91 15.53 8.47
C ALA A 15 -11.55 16.17 9.82
N SER A 16 -11.44 15.37 10.89
CA SER A 16 -11.03 15.82 12.23
C SER A 16 -9.55 16.21 12.31
N LEU A 17 -8.72 15.77 11.36
CA LEU A 17 -7.32 16.17 11.24
C LEU A 17 -7.19 17.38 10.31
N LYS A 18 -6.86 18.56 10.86
CA LYS A 18 -6.54 19.75 10.06
C LYS A 18 -5.44 19.40 9.03
N PRO A 19 -5.64 19.64 7.73
CA PRO A 19 -4.70 19.19 6.72
C PRO A 19 -3.47 20.08 6.73
N LYS A 20 -2.27 19.51 6.79
CA LYS A 20 -1.07 20.21 6.32
C LYS A 20 -0.63 19.80 4.92
N THR A 21 -1.13 18.69 4.36
CA THR A 21 -0.92 18.30 2.96
C THR A 21 -1.91 17.18 2.59
N GLY A 22 -2.63 17.29 1.47
CA GLY A 22 -3.59 16.28 0.99
C GLY A 22 -2.95 15.17 0.16
N PHE A 23 -3.78 14.29 -0.41
CA PHE A 23 -3.40 13.39 -1.51
C PHE A 23 -3.60 14.12 -2.86
N PRO A 24 -2.89 13.72 -3.94
CA PRO A 24 -1.96 12.59 -4.04
C PRO A 24 -0.63 12.82 -3.32
N ARG A 25 0.02 11.72 -2.91
CA ARG A 25 1.38 11.72 -2.37
C ARG A 25 2.36 11.24 -3.46
N PRO A 26 3.57 11.81 -3.52
CA PRO A 26 4.59 11.33 -4.44
C PRO A 26 5.03 9.91 -4.08
N LEU A 27 5.57 9.17 -5.06
CA LEU A 27 5.99 7.78 -4.88
C LEU A 27 7.03 7.60 -3.75
N ASP A 28 7.94 8.55 -3.58
CA ASP A 28 8.98 8.51 -2.54
C ASP A 28 8.38 8.56 -1.12
N TRP A 29 7.25 9.24 -0.94
CA TRP A 29 6.50 9.21 0.31
C TRP A 29 6.00 7.80 0.60
N TRP A 30 5.41 7.12 -0.40
CA TRP A 30 4.93 5.76 -0.26
C TRP A 30 6.05 4.78 0.03
N GLN A 31 7.18 4.88 -0.68
CA GLN A 31 8.35 4.03 -0.47
C GLN A 31 8.95 4.16 0.94
N ARG A 32 8.74 5.29 1.61
CA ARG A 32 9.14 5.51 3.01
C ARG A 32 8.09 5.09 4.03
N TYR A 33 6.81 5.19 3.67
CA TYR A 33 5.69 5.00 4.58
C TYR A 33 5.21 3.55 4.67
N VAL A 34 5.29 2.79 3.56
CA VAL A 34 4.86 1.39 3.55
C VAL A 34 5.79 0.51 4.41
N PRO A 35 5.28 -0.60 4.97
CA PRO A 35 6.12 -1.52 5.72
C PRO A 35 7.26 -2.09 4.87
N ILE A 36 8.40 -2.41 5.50
CA ILE A 36 9.60 -2.91 4.81
C ILE A 36 9.38 -4.13 3.90
N TRP A 37 8.38 -4.96 4.21
CA TRP A 37 8.02 -6.16 3.47
C TRP A 37 7.10 -5.89 2.25
N VAL A 38 6.81 -4.61 1.99
CA VAL A 38 6.01 -4.11 0.88
C VAL A 38 6.88 -3.19 0.03
N ASP A 39 6.90 -3.42 -1.29
CA ASP A 39 7.42 -2.47 -2.25
C ASP A 39 6.28 -1.61 -2.80
N ALA A 40 6.56 -0.32 -2.98
CA ALA A 40 5.69 0.64 -3.65
C ALA A 40 6.31 1.06 -4.99
N SER A 41 5.52 0.97 -6.06
CA SER A 41 5.85 1.46 -7.40
C SER A 41 4.68 2.26 -7.97
N GLU A 42 4.86 2.88 -9.12
CA GLU A 42 3.81 3.60 -9.85
C GLU A 42 3.50 2.86 -11.15
N ASP A 43 2.21 2.74 -11.52
CA ASP A 43 1.79 2.20 -12.82
C ASP A 43 1.76 3.29 -13.91
N VAL A 44 1.42 2.90 -15.14
CA VAL A 44 1.36 3.81 -16.29
C VAL A 44 0.27 4.89 -16.18
N LEU A 45 -0.68 4.74 -15.27
CA LEU A 45 -1.78 5.67 -15.01
C LEU A 45 -1.51 6.57 -13.78
N GLY A 46 -0.34 6.44 -13.14
CA GLY A 46 0.01 7.18 -11.94
C GLY A 46 -0.58 6.62 -10.65
N ASN A 47 -1.13 5.40 -10.67
CA ASN A 47 -1.60 4.73 -9.45
C ASN A 47 -0.44 4.11 -8.69
N ILE A 48 -0.56 4.06 -7.37
CA ILE A 48 0.45 3.40 -6.53
C ILE A 48 0.15 1.91 -6.47
N VAL A 49 1.15 1.10 -6.79
CA VAL A 49 1.09 -0.35 -6.77
C VAL A 49 1.89 -0.86 -5.59
N LEU A 50 1.22 -1.57 -4.68
CA LEU A 50 1.82 -2.22 -3.52
C LEU A 50 1.99 -3.71 -3.77
N LYS A 51 3.20 -4.23 -3.57
CA LYS A 51 3.54 -5.65 -3.77
C LYS A 51 4.32 -6.19 -2.59
N PRO A 52 4.05 -7.43 -2.14
CA PRO A 52 4.91 -8.07 -1.17
C PRO A 52 6.26 -8.36 -1.82
N ASN A 53 7.34 -8.06 -1.10
CA ASN A 53 8.72 -8.20 -1.61
C ASN A 53 9.49 -9.36 -0.93
N GLY A 54 8.89 -10.01 0.07
CA GLY A 54 9.49 -11.13 0.79
C GLY A 54 10.61 -10.74 1.77
N LYS A 55 10.89 -9.44 1.95
CA LYS A 55 11.82 -8.95 2.97
C LYS A 55 11.26 -9.22 4.36
N GLN A 56 12.13 -9.69 5.25
CA GLN A 56 11.84 -9.92 6.66
C GLN A 56 12.48 -8.82 7.51
N ALA A 57 12.07 -8.72 8.78
CA ALA A 57 12.66 -7.78 9.73
C ALA A 57 14.17 -7.99 9.96
N ASN A 58 14.67 -9.20 9.71
CA ASN A 58 16.09 -9.52 9.78
C ASN A 58 16.88 -9.17 8.50
N GLY A 59 16.26 -8.48 7.53
CA GLY A 59 16.88 -8.09 6.27
C GLY A 59 16.99 -9.20 5.22
N ARG A 60 16.60 -10.45 5.52
CA ARG A 60 16.60 -11.54 4.54
C ARG A 60 15.40 -11.43 3.61
N VAL A 61 15.59 -11.86 2.37
CA VAL A 61 14.53 -12.01 1.37
C VAL A 61 14.21 -13.49 1.23
N ARG A 62 12.95 -13.87 1.45
CA ARG A 62 12.48 -15.23 1.17
C ARG A 62 11.77 -15.30 -0.18
N GLU A 63 11.98 -16.39 -0.88
CA GLU A 63 11.13 -16.72 -2.03
C GLU A 63 9.69 -16.96 -1.53
N MET A 64 8.72 -16.41 -2.26
CA MET A 64 7.31 -16.52 -1.90
C MET A 64 6.58 -17.43 -2.88
N THR A 65 6.07 -18.54 -2.35
CA THR A 65 5.11 -19.37 -3.08
C THR A 65 3.81 -18.58 -3.35
N PRO A 66 2.96 -19.02 -4.31
CA PRO A 66 1.68 -18.38 -4.57
C PRO A 66 0.75 -18.31 -3.35
N VAL A 67 0.85 -19.29 -2.43
CA VAL A 67 0.08 -19.31 -1.18
C VAL A 67 0.57 -18.21 -0.23
N VAL A 68 1.89 -18.10 -0.05
CA VAL A 68 2.49 -17.05 0.78
C VAL A 68 2.17 -15.68 0.22
N ARG A 69 2.29 -15.47 -1.10
CA ARG A 69 1.98 -14.20 -1.75
C ARG A 69 0.53 -13.75 -1.47
N ARG A 70 -0.44 -14.66 -1.57
CA ARG A 70 -1.85 -14.35 -1.23
C ARG A 70 -2.03 -13.95 0.24
N ARG A 71 -1.31 -14.61 1.16
CA ARG A 71 -1.31 -14.26 2.58
C ARG A 71 -0.74 -12.87 2.82
N GLU A 72 0.38 -12.54 2.19
CA GLU A 72 0.99 -11.21 2.30
C GLU A 72 0.08 -10.12 1.73
N ILE A 73 -0.58 -10.35 0.58
CA ILE A 73 -1.56 -9.38 0.03
C ILE A 73 -2.69 -9.09 1.04
N ARG A 74 -3.21 -10.12 1.72
CA ARG A 74 -4.20 -9.92 2.79
C ARG A 74 -3.63 -9.12 3.96
N ALA A 75 -2.35 -9.32 4.30
CA ALA A 75 -1.69 -8.52 5.32
C ALA A 75 -1.52 -7.06 4.89
N ILE A 76 -1.27 -6.77 3.59
CA ILE A 76 -1.15 -5.39 3.10
C ILE A 76 -2.50 -4.72 3.25
N ARG A 77 -3.57 -5.39 2.83
CA ARG A 77 -4.93 -4.89 2.98
C ARG A 77 -5.29 -4.63 4.45
N LYS A 78 -4.99 -5.58 5.34
CA LYS A 78 -5.20 -5.36 6.78
C LYS A 78 -4.42 -4.16 7.30
N TRP A 79 -3.14 -4.01 6.93
CA TRP A 79 -2.34 -2.85 7.33
C TRP A 79 -2.95 -1.52 6.84
N MET A 80 -3.55 -1.52 5.64
CA MET A 80 -4.27 -0.36 5.13
C MET A 80 -5.57 -0.09 5.91
N ASP A 81 -6.35 -1.13 6.21
CA ASP A 81 -7.60 -1.02 6.97
C ASP A 81 -7.35 -0.59 8.43
N ASP A 82 -6.18 -0.94 8.98
CA ASP A 82 -5.73 -0.54 10.32
C ASP A 82 -5.25 0.94 10.38
N GLN A 83 -5.23 1.68 9.26
CA GLN A 83 -4.86 3.09 9.27
C GLN A 83 -5.95 3.94 9.92
N VAL A 84 -5.60 4.59 11.04
CA VAL A 84 -6.56 5.35 11.88
C VAL A 84 -7.17 6.54 11.15
N TYR A 85 -6.47 7.11 10.17
CA TYR A 85 -6.80 8.43 9.60
C TYR A 85 -6.94 8.44 8.08
N LEU A 86 -6.70 7.30 7.44
CA LEU A 86 -6.72 7.14 6.00
C LEU A 86 -7.73 6.06 5.66
N ASP A 87 -8.74 6.42 4.88
CA ASP A 87 -9.73 5.49 4.38
C ASP A 87 -9.44 5.19 2.90
N PHE A 88 -9.23 3.89 2.64
CA PHE A 88 -8.86 3.33 1.34
C PHE A 88 -9.99 2.54 0.68
N ALA A 89 -11.19 2.49 1.26
CA ALA A 89 -12.27 1.63 0.80
C ALA A 89 -12.58 1.79 -0.69
N ASP A 90 -12.60 3.03 -1.19
CA ASP A 90 -12.85 3.35 -2.60
C ASP A 90 -11.57 3.47 -3.45
N ALA A 91 -10.40 3.48 -2.81
CA ALA A 91 -9.12 3.73 -3.47
C ALA A 91 -8.50 2.48 -4.10
N ILE A 92 -8.88 1.30 -3.61
CA ILE A 92 -8.36 0.03 -4.15
C ILE A 92 -9.04 -0.27 -5.48
N VAL A 93 -8.24 -0.29 -6.55
CA VAL A 93 -8.65 -0.73 -7.89
C VAL A 93 -8.35 -2.23 -7.99
N GLU A 94 -9.32 -3.01 -8.47
CA GLU A 94 -9.13 -4.45 -8.67
C GLU A 94 -7.94 -4.72 -9.61
N ALA A 95 -7.06 -5.65 -9.20
CA ALA A 95 -5.85 -6.06 -9.94
C ALA A 95 -5.52 -7.56 -9.80
#